data_AF-A0A7C5IBK0-F1
#
_entry.id   AF-A0A7C5IBK0-F1
#
_cell.length_a   1.000
_cell.length_b   1.000
_cell.length_c   1.000
_cell.angle_alpha   90.00
_cell.angle_beta   90.00
_cell.angle_gamma   90.00
#
_symmetry.space_group_name_H-M   'P 1'
#
loop_
_entity.id
_entity.type
_entity.pdbx_description
1 polymer ?
#
loop_
_entity_poly.entity_id
_entity_poly.type
_entity_poly.pdbx_seq_one_letter_code
_entity_poly.pdbx_strand_id
1 'polypeptide(L)'
;MLTNALLEVTLVGSEWVLYLLIALSVLSVSIMIERALYFRRNAAAWAALSDKLMPLLKSGDVKGISSVLGIFGGSEAEVLKAGLEGVKRGHAAAERLIHAALVTEQQRLERRLSILGTLGSNAPFIGLFGTVLGIIRAFHDLSTDVKGGASVVMAGISEALVATAAGLFVAIPAVIAYNYFQRRTARAIAQAQAAADTMLAFMPEAGGAEAEGSGGLE
;
A
#
# COMPACT_ATOMS: atom_id res chain seq x y z
N MET A 1 -11.32 -34.26 24.07
CA MET A 1 -11.54 -32.88 24.56
C MET A 1 -11.34 -31.84 23.46
N LEU A 2 -10.24 -31.85 22.72
CA LEU A 2 -10.02 -30.92 21.59
C LEU A 2 -11.01 -31.11 20.43
N THR A 3 -11.34 -32.36 20.11
CA THR A 3 -12.30 -32.73 19.06
C THR A 3 -13.72 -32.23 19.35
N ASN A 4 -14.17 -32.25 20.61
CA ASN A 4 -15.49 -31.76 20.98
C ASN A 4 -15.58 -30.22 20.90
N ALA A 5 -14.53 -29.51 21.29
CA ALA A 5 -14.45 -28.06 21.13
C ALA A 5 -14.42 -27.64 19.65
N LEU A 6 -13.71 -28.40 18.80
CA LEU A 6 -13.73 -28.19 17.34
C LEU A 6 -15.12 -28.46 16.76
N LEU A 7 -15.82 -29.49 17.24
CA LEU A 7 -17.18 -29.78 16.80
C LEU A 7 -18.16 -28.67 17.18
N GLU A 8 -18.11 -28.14 18.40
CA GLU A 8 -18.94 -27.00 18.81
C GLU A 8 -18.73 -25.77 17.91
N VAL A 9 -17.49 -25.43 17.58
CA VAL A 9 -17.18 -24.32 16.66
C VAL A 9 -17.69 -24.61 15.24
N THR A 10 -17.58 -25.85 14.76
CA THR A 10 -18.08 -26.21 13.43
C THR A 10 -19.61 -26.18 13.32
N LEU A 11 -20.31 -26.41 14.43
CA LEU A 11 -21.77 -26.42 14.49
C LEU A 11 -22.40 -25.02 14.50
N VAL A 12 -21.60 -23.98 14.78
CA VAL A 12 -22.02 -22.56 14.59
C VAL A 12 -22.25 -22.23 13.10
N GLY A 13 -21.78 -23.08 12.16
CA GLY A 13 -22.04 -22.97 10.73
C GLY A 13 -21.18 -21.93 10.00
N SER A 14 -21.58 -21.57 8.78
CA SER A 14 -20.87 -20.63 7.89
C SER A 14 -21.25 -19.16 8.11
N GLU A 15 -22.30 -18.87 8.88
CA GLU A 15 -22.84 -17.51 9.05
C GLU A 15 -21.82 -16.54 9.64
N TRP A 16 -21.07 -16.95 10.66
CA TRP A 16 -20.06 -16.09 11.28
C TRP A 16 -18.90 -15.78 10.31
N VAL A 17 -18.58 -16.72 9.40
CA VAL A 17 -17.59 -16.52 8.34
C VAL A 17 -18.08 -15.46 7.36
N LEU A 18 -19.38 -15.47 7.02
CA LEU A 18 -19.98 -14.43 6.17
C LEU A 18 -19.92 -13.05 6.85
N TYR A 19 -20.24 -12.94 8.14
CA TYR A 19 -20.10 -11.67 8.87
C TYR A 19 -18.64 -11.17 8.90
N LEU A 20 -17.68 -12.08 9.11
CA LEU A 20 -16.26 -11.76 9.01
C LEU A 20 -15.88 -11.26 7.62
N LEU A 21 -16.32 -11.94 6.56
CA LEU A 21 -16.07 -11.54 5.17
C LEU A 21 -16.69 -10.18 4.83
N ILE A 22 -17.89 -9.88 5.35
CA ILE A 22 -18.51 -8.56 5.19
C ILE A 22 -17.66 -7.48 5.89
N ALA A 23 -17.22 -7.71 7.12
CA ALA A 23 -16.36 -6.77 7.83
C ALA A 23 -15.02 -6.53 7.08
N LEU A 24 -14.42 -7.60 6.56
CA LEU A 24 -13.21 -7.55 5.74
C LEU A 24 -13.46 -6.81 4.41
N SER A 25 -14.64 -6.95 3.81
CA SER A 25 -15.06 -6.21 2.62
C SER A 25 -15.13 -4.71 2.87
N VAL A 26 -15.78 -4.30 3.97
CA VAL A 26 -15.90 -2.89 4.36
C VAL A 26 -14.51 -2.29 4.64
N LEU A 27 -13.64 -3.03 5.32
CA LEU A 27 -12.25 -2.62 5.55
C LEU A 27 -11.49 -2.44 4.23
N SER A 28 -11.60 -3.41 3.32
CA SER A 28 -10.98 -3.36 1.99
C SER A 28 -11.43 -2.12 1.22
N VAL A 29 -12.75 -1.90 1.12
CA VAL A 29 -13.32 -0.74 0.41
C VAL A 29 -12.89 0.58 1.04
N SER A 30 -12.87 0.67 2.37
CA SER A 30 -12.42 1.87 3.09
C SER A 30 -10.98 2.21 2.74
N ILE A 31 -10.08 1.22 2.74
CA ILE A 31 -8.67 1.41 2.37
C ILE A 31 -8.53 1.78 0.89
N MET A 32 -9.32 1.16 0.00
CA MET A 32 -9.32 1.47 -1.42
C MET A 32 -9.70 2.94 -1.68
N ILE A 33 -10.75 3.44 -1.03
CA ILE A 33 -11.21 4.83 -1.16
C ILE A 33 -10.16 5.79 -0.60
N GLU A 34 -9.66 5.53 0.61
CA GLU A 34 -8.64 6.37 1.25
C GLU A 34 -7.39 6.50 0.36
N ARG A 35 -6.91 5.37 -0.17
CA ARG A 35 -5.75 5.36 -1.08
C ARG A 35 -6.03 6.02 -2.40
N ALA A 36 -7.21 5.84 -2.99
CA ALA A 36 -7.59 6.52 -4.23
C ALA A 36 -7.56 8.04 -4.04
N LEU A 37 -8.11 8.56 -2.95
CA LEU A 37 -8.09 9.99 -2.63
C LEU A 37 -6.67 10.49 -2.35
N TYR A 38 -5.90 9.77 -1.55
CA TYR A 38 -4.50 10.10 -1.25
C TYR A 38 -3.67 10.23 -2.53
N PHE A 39 -3.70 9.21 -3.41
CA PHE A 39 -2.91 9.23 -4.63
C PHE A 39 -3.39 10.25 -5.66
N ARG A 40 -4.70 10.56 -5.71
CA ARG A 40 -5.21 11.64 -6.56
C ARG A 40 -4.74 13.00 -6.06
N ARG A 41 -4.78 13.24 -4.74
CA ARG A 41 -4.30 14.48 -4.14
C ARG A 41 -2.79 14.64 -4.28
N ASN A 42 -2.03 13.57 -4.03
CA ASN A 42 -0.57 13.60 -4.16
C ASN A 42 -0.12 13.83 -5.60
N ALA A 43 -0.75 13.17 -6.58
CA ALA A 43 -0.43 13.38 -7.99
C ALA A 43 -0.70 14.83 -8.46
N ALA A 44 -1.80 15.44 -7.99
CA ALA A 44 -2.10 16.84 -8.27
C ALA A 44 -1.10 17.79 -7.60
N ALA A 45 -0.71 17.50 -6.35
CA ALA A 45 0.31 18.27 -5.63
C ALA A 45 1.68 18.17 -6.32
N TRP A 46 2.07 16.98 -6.78
CA TRP A 46 3.30 16.77 -7.54
C TRP A 46 3.32 17.54 -8.86
N ALA A 47 2.22 17.52 -9.62
CA ALA A 47 2.12 18.29 -10.86
C ALA A 47 2.34 19.80 -10.60
N ALA A 48 1.66 20.35 -9.59
CA ALA A 48 1.80 21.75 -9.20
C ALA A 48 3.21 22.10 -8.65
N LEU A 49 3.84 21.16 -7.94
CA LEU A 49 5.21 21.29 -7.45
C LEU A 49 6.20 21.28 -8.61
N SER A 50 6.12 20.30 -9.50
CA SER A 50 7.01 20.13 -10.65
C SER A 50 7.03 21.37 -11.55
N ASP A 51 5.87 21.96 -11.84
CA ASP A 51 5.75 23.17 -12.66
C ASP A 51 6.51 24.37 -12.06
N LYS A 52 6.54 24.49 -10.73
CA LYS A 52 7.23 25.57 -10.02
C LYS A 52 8.69 25.23 -9.69
N LEU A 53 8.99 23.96 -9.47
CA LEU A 53 10.30 23.49 -9.04
C LEU A 53 11.29 23.44 -10.20
N MET A 54 10.86 22.97 -11.37
CA MET A 54 11.73 22.83 -12.55
C MET A 54 12.45 24.13 -12.97
N PRO A 55 11.80 25.31 -13.04
CA PRO A 55 12.50 26.55 -13.35
C PRO A 55 13.50 26.97 -12.27
N LEU A 56 13.18 26.72 -10.99
CA LEU A 56 14.05 27.06 -9.85
C LEU A 56 15.27 26.15 -9.74
N LEU A 57 15.13 24.87 -10.11
CA LEU A 57 16.24 23.93 -10.22
C LEU A 57 17.22 24.39 -11.31
N LYS A 58 16.71 24.80 -12.48
CA LYS A 58 17.55 25.31 -13.58
C LYS A 58 18.27 26.61 -13.24
N SER A 59 17.68 27.46 -12.40
CA SER A 59 18.31 28.72 -11.97
C SER A 59 19.26 28.56 -10.77
N GLY A 60 19.35 27.37 -10.18
CA GLY A 60 20.19 27.11 -8.99
C GLY A 60 19.74 27.89 -7.74
N ASP A 61 18.50 28.38 -7.68
CA ASP A 61 18.03 29.20 -6.57
C ASP A 61 17.61 28.33 -5.37
N VAL A 62 18.58 28.03 -4.52
CA VAL A 62 18.42 27.23 -3.30
C VAL A 62 17.34 27.79 -2.36
N LYS A 63 17.20 29.13 -2.27
CA LYS A 63 16.19 29.77 -1.41
C LYS A 63 14.79 29.60 -1.99
N GLY A 64 14.65 29.82 -3.30
CA GLY A 64 13.41 29.56 -4.04
C GLY A 64 12.95 28.12 -3.89
N ILE A 65 13.85 27.15 -4.06
CA ILE A 65 13.58 25.72 -3.91
C ILE A 65 13.05 25.40 -2.51
N SER A 66 13.73 25.88 -1.46
CA SER A 66 13.32 25.65 -0.07
C SER A 66 11.91 26.21 0.22
N SER A 67 11.60 27.40 -0.32
CA SER A 67 10.28 28.03 -0.14
C SER A 67 9.15 27.24 -0.79
N VAL A 68 9.37 26.72 -2.01
CA VAL A 68 8.39 25.91 -2.73
C VAL A 68 8.20 24.56 -2.03
N LEU A 69 9.28 23.90 -1.62
CA LEU A 69 9.20 22.63 -0.89
C LEU A 69 8.51 22.77 0.48
N GLY A 70 8.55 23.96 1.11
CA GLY A 70 7.82 24.22 2.35
C GLY A 70 6.30 24.32 2.17
N ILE A 71 5.83 24.68 0.97
CA ILE A 71 4.41 24.88 0.66
C ILE A 71 3.75 23.57 0.22
N PHE A 72 4.49 22.74 -0.53
CA PHE A 72 3.97 21.48 -1.05
C PHE A 72 4.32 20.31 -0.12
N GLY A 73 3.30 19.54 0.24
CA GLY A 73 3.46 18.25 0.92
C GLY A 73 3.45 17.08 -0.06
N GLY A 74 3.94 15.94 0.37
CA GLY A 74 3.97 14.71 -0.43
C GLY A 74 5.28 13.96 -0.25
N SER A 75 5.30 12.71 -0.69
CA SER A 75 6.49 11.85 -0.61
C SER A 75 7.65 12.42 -1.42
N GLU A 76 7.34 13.01 -2.58
CA GLU A 76 8.32 13.62 -3.48
C GLU A 76 8.94 14.89 -2.87
N ALA A 77 8.13 15.73 -2.21
CA ALA A 77 8.61 16.94 -1.54
C ALA A 77 9.54 16.61 -0.36
N GLU A 78 9.24 15.53 0.37
CA GLU A 78 10.05 15.11 1.52
C GLU A 78 11.43 14.58 1.10
N VAL A 79 11.48 13.81 0.01
CA VAL A 79 12.75 13.35 -0.59
C VAL A 79 13.60 14.52 -1.05
N LEU A 80 13.00 15.52 -1.70
CA LEU A 80 13.70 16.70 -2.19
C LEU A 80 14.23 17.58 -1.04
N LYS A 81 13.50 17.67 0.08
CA LYS A 81 13.99 18.36 1.29
C LYS A 81 15.21 17.67 1.88
N ALA A 82 15.19 16.33 1.97
CA ALA A 82 16.32 15.55 2.45
C ALA A 82 17.56 15.74 1.56
N GLY A 83 17.36 15.78 0.24
CA GLY A 83 18.42 16.12 -0.72
C GLY A 83 19.00 17.51 -0.48
N LEU A 84 18.14 18.52 -0.35
CA LEU A 84 18.54 19.91 -0.10
C LEU A 84 19.34 20.08 1.20
N GLU A 85 18.97 19.37 2.27
CA GLU A 85 19.74 19.34 3.52
C GLU A 85 21.12 18.72 3.31
N GLY A 86 21.18 17.64 2.54
CA GLY A 86 22.42 16.94 2.24
C GLY A 86 23.38 17.71 1.35
N VAL A 87 22.90 18.53 0.42
CA VAL A 87 23.76 19.36 -0.45
C VAL A 87 24.66 20.28 0.37
N LYS A 88 24.19 20.78 1.53
CA LYS A 88 25.01 21.58 2.47
C LYS A 88 26.18 20.81 3.09
N ARG A 89 26.12 19.47 3.07
CA ARG A 89 27.12 18.55 3.64
C ARG A 89 27.96 17.85 2.55
N GLY A 90 27.74 18.19 1.27
CA GLY A 90 28.41 17.58 0.11
C GLY A 90 27.52 16.58 -0.65
N HIS A 91 27.83 16.36 -1.93
CA HIS A 91 27.03 15.53 -2.84
C HIS A 91 26.84 14.09 -2.35
N ALA A 92 27.92 13.45 -1.86
CA ALA A 92 27.84 12.10 -1.29
C ALA A 92 26.92 12.00 -0.07
N ALA A 93 26.80 13.07 0.73
CA ALA A 93 25.85 13.12 1.84
C ALA A 93 24.41 13.31 1.34
N ALA A 94 24.23 14.12 0.29
CA ALA A 94 22.93 14.34 -0.35
C ALA A 94 22.36 13.06 -0.96
N GLU A 95 23.15 12.30 -1.73
CA GLU A 95 22.73 11.02 -2.29
C GLU A 95 22.28 10.03 -1.22
N ARG A 96 23.04 9.93 -0.11
CA ARG A 96 22.69 9.05 1.01
C ARG A 96 21.38 9.45 1.69
N LEU A 97 21.16 10.76 1.89
CA LEU A 97 19.92 11.26 2.50
C LEU A 97 18.71 11.10 1.57
N ILE A 98 18.88 11.32 0.27
CA ILE A 98 17.86 11.06 -0.75
C ILE A 98 17.46 9.59 -0.74
N HIS A 99 18.43 8.68 -0.79
CA HIS A 99 18.17 7.24 -0.77
C HIS A 99 17.46 6.82 0.53
N ALA A 100 17.90 7.30 1.69
CA ALA A 100 17.23 7.02 2.96
C ALA A 100 15.77 7.53 2.99
N ALA A 101 15.53 8.73 2.45
CA ALA A 101 14.19 9.30 2.36
C ALA A 101 13.29 8.50 1.40
N LEU A 102 13.80 8.07 0.25
CA LEU A 102 13.06 7.24 -0.71
C LEU A 102 12.62 5.91 -0.11
N VAL A 103 13.51 5.22 0.60
CA VAL A 103 13.18 3.96 1.29
C VAL A 103 12.10 4.19 2.35
N THR A 104 12.24 5.25 3.14
CA THR A 104 11.27 5.59 4.19
C THR A 104 9.89 5.91 3.61
N GLU A 105 9.83 6.71 2.55
CA GLU A 105 8.59 7.07 1.88
C GLU A 105 7.98 5.88 1.13
N GLN A 106 8.79 5.01 0.52
CA GLN A 106 8.32 3.77 -0.08
C GLN A 106 7.61 2.89 0.96
N GLN A 107 8.25 2.63 2.11
CA GLN A 107 7.65 1.85 3.19
C GLN A 107 6.33 2.47 3.69
N ARG A 108 6.27 3.80 3.80
CA ARG A 108 5.06 4.53 4.21
C ARG A 108 3.91 4.39 3.20
N LEU A 109 4.22 4.42 1.91
CA LEU A 109 3.23 4.21 0.84
C LEU A 109 2.77 2.75 0.78
N GLU A 110 3.66 1.79 1.04
CA GLU A 110 3.35 0.35 1.01
C GLU A 110 2.60 -0.15 2.26
N ARG A 111 2.79 0.46 3.43
CA ARG A 111 2.24 -0.03 4.72
C ARG A 111 0.73 -0.32 4.73
N ARG A 112 -0.09 0.45 4.00
CA ARG A 112 -1.55 0.20 3.90
C ARG A 112 -1.91 -0.71 2.73
N LEU A 113 -1.02 -0.88 1.75
CA LEU A 113 -1.22 -1.79 0.62
C LEU A 113 -1.03 -3.24 1.06
N SER A 114 -0.14 -3.50 2.02
CA SER A 114 0.04 -4.85 2.59
C SER A 114 -1.29 -5.45 3.06
N ILE A 115 -2.16 -4.64 3.69
CA ILE A 115 -3.50 -5.08 4.12
C ILE A 115 -4.32 -5.57 2.91
N LEU A 116 -4.40 -4.79 1.83
CA LEU A 116 -5.10 -5.21 0.61
C LEU A 116 -4.49 -6.48 -0.01
N GLY A 117 -3.16 -6.60 0.01
CA GLY A 117 -2.46 -7.81 -0.44
C GLY A 117 -2.83 -9.03 0.39
N THR A 118 -2.81 -8.92 1.72
CA THR A 118 -3.19 -9.99 2.64
C THR A 118 -4.66 -10.36 2.51
N LEU A 119 -5.57 -9.40 2.40
CA LEU A 119 -6.99 -9.65 2.14
C LEU A 119 -7.18 -10.35 0.79
N GLY A 120 -6.52 -9.88 -0.25
CA GLY A 120 -6.59 -10.44 -1.59
C GLY A 120 -6.14 -11.90 -1.67
N SER A 121 -5.09 -12.28 -0.92
CA SER A 121 -4.60 -13.65 -0.92
C SER A 121 -5.36 -14.57 0.04
N ASN A 122 -5.88 -14.06 1.17
CA ASN A 122 -6.46 -14.89 2.21
C ASN A 122 -8.00 -14.95 2.21
N ALA A 123 -8.71 -13.95 1.69
CA ALA A 123 -10.17 -13.96 1.64
C ALA A 123 -10.78 -15.17 0.91
N PRO A 124 -10.20 -15.71 -0.18
CA PRO A 124 -10.70 -16.93 -0.81
C PRO A 124 -10.60 -18.14 0.12
N PHE A 125 -9.52 -18.25 0.89
CA PHE A 125 -9.32 -19.33 1.85
C PHE A 125 -10.27 -19.23 3.04
N ILE A 126 -10.59 -18.01 3.49
CA ILE A 126 -11.64 -17.78 4.49
C ILE A 126 -13.01 -18.24 3.96
N GLY A 127 -13.33 -17.92 2.70
CA GLY A 127 -14.56 -18.40 2.06
C GLY A 127 -14.62 -19.93 1.93
N LEU A 128 -13.53 -20.55 1.47
CA LEU A 128 -13.37 -22.01 1.41
C LEU A 128 -13.52 -22.66 2.78
N PHE A 129 -12.94 -22.05 3.82
CA PHE A 129 -13.11 -22.53 5.19
C PHE A 129 -14.59 -22.50 5.61
N GLY A 130 -15.31 -21.42 5.28
CA GLY A 130 -16.76 -21.34 5.49
C GLY A 130 -17.52 -22.47 4.81
N THR A 131 -17.12 -22.90 3.61
CA THR A 131 -17.79 -24.02 2.94
C THR A 131 -17.55 -25.35 3.62
N VAL A 132 -16.32 -25.58 4.10
CA VAL A 132 -15.97 -26.78 4.88
C VAL A 132 -16.84 -26.85 6.13
N LEU A 133 -17.01 -25.75 6.86
CA LEU A 133 -17.89 -25.70 8.03
C LEU A 133 -19.36 -25.97 7.68
N GLY A 134 -19.87 -25.36 6.62
CA GLY A 134 -21.25 -25.58 6.18
C GLY A 134 -21.52 -27.02 5.75
N ILE A 135 -20.57 -27.66 5.06
CA ILE A 135 -20.66 -29.08 4.69
C ILE A 135 -20.65 -29.97 5.93
N ILE A 136 -19.76 -29.72 6.90
CA ILE A 136 -19.71 -30.48 8.17
C ILE A 136 -21.06 -30.37 8.91
N ARG A 137 -21.62 -29.16 9.01
CA ARG A 137 -22.93 -28.93 9.62
C ARG A 137 -24.05 -29.67 8.88
N ALA A 138 -24.09 -29.60 7.55
CA ALA A 138 -25.09 -30.30 6.74
C ALA A 138 -25.07 -31.83 6.95
N PHE A 139 -23.89 -32.45 7.03
CA PHE A 139 -23.77 -33.87 7.33
C PHE A 139 -24.13 -34.22 8.78
N HIS A 140 -23.80 -33.35 9.73
CA HIS A 140 -24.22 -33.52 11.12
C HIS A 140 -25.75 -33.51 11.25
N ASP A 141 -26.42 -32.52 10.64
CA ASP A 141 -27.87 -32.38 10.69
C ASP A 141 -28.55 -33.61 10.07
N LEU A 142 -28.04 -34.14 8.95
CA LEU A 142 -28.51 -35.40 8.35
C LEU A 142 -28.41 -36.60 9.32
N SER A 143 -27.33 -36.67 10.11
CA SER A 143 -27.13 -37.77 11.06
C SER A 143 -28.07 -37.70 12.26
N THR A 144 -28.53 -36.51 12.62
CA THR A 144 -29.45 -36.28 13.75
C THR A 144 -30.93 -36.31 13.36
N ASP A 145 -31.28 -35.87 12.14
CA ASP A 145 -32.66 -35.87 11.62
C ASP A 145 -32.78 -36.65 10.31
N VAL A 146 -32.92 -37.97 10.44
CA VAL A 146 -33.05 -38.92 9.32
C VAL A 146 -34.31 -38.65 8.48
N LYS A 147 -35.33 -37.95 9.01
CA LYS A 147 -36.58 -37.68 8.29
C LYS A 147 -36.48 -36.51 7.31
N GLY A 148 -35.59 -35.55 7.54
CA GLY A 148 -35.35 -34.41 6.65
C GLY A 148 -34.74 -34.81 5.30
N GLY A 149 -34.06 -35.96 5.24
CA GLY A 149 -33.55 -36.57 4.02
C GLY A 149 -32.57 -35.68 3.23
N ALA A 150 -32.46 -35.94 1.92
CA ALA A 150 -31.49 -35.27 1.04
C ALA A 150 -31.70 -33.75 0.90
N SER A 151 -32.93 -33.25 1.12
CA SER A 151 -33.26 -31.83 0.96
C SER A 151 -32.55 -30.94 1.97
N VAL A 152 -32.40 -31.38 3.22
CA VAL A 152 -31.73 -30.60 4.28
C VAL A 152 -30.24 -30.44 3.97
N VAL A 153 -29.59 -31.51 3.51
CA VAL A 153 -28.18 -31.48 3.11
C VAL A 153 -27.95 -30.55 1.92
N MET A 154 -28.81 -30.64 0.90
CA MET A 154 -28.69 -29.77 -0.28
C MET A 154 -28.83 -28.29 0.08
N ALA A 155 -29.72 -27.95 1.02
CA ALA A 155 -29.85 -26.57 1.52
C ALA A 155 -28.58 -26.11 2.24
N GLY A 156 -28.03 -26.92 3.17
CA GLY A 156 -26.80 -26.59 3.89
C GLY A 156 -25.58 -26.45 2.99
N ILE A 157 -25.44 -27.29 1.96
CA ILE A 157 -24.37 -27.15 0.95
C ILE A 157 -24.56 -25.87 0.12
N SER A 158 -25.80 -25.54 -0.27
CA SER A 158 -26.07 -24.31 -1.02
C SER A 158 -25.68 -23.07 -0.23
N GLU A 159 -25.99 -23.03 1.07
CA GLU A 159 -25.58 -21.94 1.95
C GLU A 159 -24.06 -21.88 2.09
N ALA A 160 -23.41 -23.03 2.26
CA ALA A 160 -21.97 -23.15 2.31
C ALA A 160 -21.31 -22.52 1.07
N LEU A 161 -21.81 -22.79 -0.14
CA LEU A 161 -21.27 -22.23 -1.39
C LEU A 161 -21.30 -20.70 -1.46
N VAL A 162 -22.24 -20.05 -0.75
CA VAL A 162 -22.29 -18.58 -0.67
C VAL A 162 -21.05 -18.02 0.03
N ALA A 163 -20.48 -18.73 1.00
CA ALA A 163 -19.26 -18.29 1.70
C ALA A 163 -18.04 -18.21 0.77
N THR A 164 -17.87 -19.18 -0.14
CA THR A 164 -16.82 -19.11 -1.18
C THR A 164 -17.06 -17.95 -2.13
N ALA A 165 -18.29 -17.78 -2.62
CA ALA A 165 -18.62 -16.69 -3.53
C ALA A 165 -18.33 -15.32 -2.88
N ALA A 166 -18.69 -15.15 -1.60
CA ALA A 166 -18.38 -13.97 -0.82
C ALA A 166 -16.86 -13.77 -0.65
N GLY A 167 -16.10 -14.83 -0.34
CA GLY A 167 -14.65 -14.77 -0.22
C GLY A 167 -13.97 -14.30 -1.50
N LEU A 168 -14.41 -14.81 -2.65
CA LEU A 168 -13.94 -14.37 -3.97
C LEU A 168 -14.34 -12.92 -4.27
N PHE A 169 -15.56 -12.52 -3.91
CA PHE A 169 -16.04 -11.16 -4.10
C PHE A 169 -15.23 -10.12 -3.30
N VAL A 170 -14.71 -10.50 -2.14
CA VAL A 170 -13.79 -9.65 -1.35
C VAL A 170 -12.38 -9.65 -1.93
N ALA A 171 -11.89 -10.83 -2.34
CA ALA A 171 -10.53 -11.02 -2.81
C ALA A 171 -10.22 -10.31 -4.14
N ILE A 172 -11.09 -10.47 -5.13
CA ILE A 172 -10.84 -9.98 -6.49
C ILE A 172 -10.62 -8.45 -6.52
N PRO A 173 -11.53 -7.62 -5.96
CA PRO A 173 -11.31 -6.17 -5.90
C PRO A 173 -10.07 -5.79 -5.09
N ALA A 174 -9.79 -6.49 -3.98
CA ALA A 174 -8.63 -6.21 -3.13
C ALA A 174 -7.31 -6.43 -3.90
N VAL A 175 -7.19 -7.53 -4.66
CA VAL A 175 -6.01 -7.82 -5.50
C VAL A 175 -5.86 -6.80 -6.63
N ILE A 176 -6.95 -6.43 -7.30
CA ILE A 176 -6.92 -5.41 -8.37
C ILE A 176 -6.43 -4.07 -7.82
N ALA A 177 -6.99 -3.64 -6.69
CA ALA A 177 -6.60 -2.39 -6.05
C ALA A 177 -5.16 -2.41 -5.54
N TYR A 178 -4.73 -3.52 -4.92
CA TYR A 178 -3.34 -3.72 -4.49
C TYR A 178 -2.37 -3.52 -5.65
N ASN A 179 -2.58 -4.25 -6.76
CA ASN A 179 -1.73 -4.15 -7.95
C ASN A 179 -1.74 -2.75 -8.56
N TYR A 180 -2.90 -2.10 -8.60
CA TYR A 180 -3.04 -0.73 -9.10
C TYR A 180 -2.24 0.27 -8.26
N PHE A 181 -2.40 0.25 -6.94
CA PHE A 181 -1.73 1.19 -6.05
C PHE A 181 -0.24 0.88 -5.88
N GLN A 182 0.18 -0.38 -6.00
CA GLN A 182 1.60 -0.74 -6.01
C GLN A 182 2.31 -0.12 -7.21
N ARG A 183 1.73 -0.21 -8.42
CA ARG A 183 2.26 0.47 -9.61
C ARG A 183 2.32 1.99 -9.43
N ARG A 184 1.33 2.56 -8.74
CA ARG A 184 1.27 4.01 -8.49
C ARG A 184 2.31 4.48 -7.46
N THR A 185 2.59 3.64 -6.47
CA THR A 185 3.69 3.84 -5.50
C THR A 185 5.04 3.84 -6.20
N ALA A 186 5.31 2.82 -7.03
CA ALA A 186 6.55 2.74 -7.80
C ALA A 186 6.76 3.97 -8.71
N ARG A 187 5.69 4.47 -9.35
CA ARG A 187 5.76 5.70 -10.14
C ARG A 187 6.10 6.94 -9.31
N ALA A 188 5.50 7.09 -8.13
CA ALA A 188 5.77 8.22 -7.24
C ALA A 188 7.24 8.22 -6.75
N ILE A 189 7.76 7.06 -6.35
CA ILE A 189 9.16 6.90 -5.95
C ILE A 189 10.12 7.19 -7.11
N ALA A 190 9.82 6.70 -8.33
CA ALA A 190 10.63 6.99 -9.51
C ALA A 190 10.63 8.49 -9.87
N GLN A 191 9.49 9.18 -9.71
CA GLN A 191 9.39 10.62 -9.93
C GLN A 191 10.20 11.40 -8.89
N ALA A 192 10.13 11.01 -7.61
CA ALA A 192 10.93 11.60 -6.55
C ALA A 192 12.44 11.45 -6.80
N GLN A 193 12.88 10.24 -7.17
CA GLN A 193 14.28 9.97 -7.52
C GLN A 193 14.75 10.85 -8.68
N ALA A 194 14.01 10.86 -9.80
CA ALA A 194 14.39 11.64 -10.99
C ALA A 194 14.52 13.15 -10.69
N ALA A 195 13.62 13.68 -9.86
CA ALA A 195 13.69 15.07 -9.44
C ALA A 195 14.87 15.36 -8.50
N ALA A 196 15.20 14.41 -7.62
CA ALA A 196 16.35 14.50 -6.74
C ALA A 196 17.68 14.44 -7.52
N ASP A 197 17.78 13.56 -8.52
CA ASP A 197 18.94 13.49 -9.42
C ASP A 197 19.11 14.78 -10.21
N THR A 198 18.00 15.33 -10.72
CA THR A 198 18.00 16.63 -11.40
C THR A 198 18.48 17.73 -10.45
N MET A 199 18.06 17.71 -9.18
CA MET A 199 18.53 18.67 -8.18
C MET A 199 20.04 18.57 -7.94
N LEU A 200 20.57 17.36 -7.78
CA LEU A 200 22.01 17.17 -7.60
C LEU A 200 22.81 17.64 -8.83
N ALA A 201 22.31 17.38 -10.05
CA ALA A 201 22.98 17.80 -11.28
C ALA A 201 23.13 19.32 -11.44
N PHE A 202 22.19 20.12 -10.91
CA PHE A 202 22.23 21.59 -11.01
C PHE A 202 22.79 22.28 -9.76
N MET A 203 23.06 21.55 -8.68
CA MET A 203 23.60 22.13 -7.45
C MET A 203 25.13 22.02 -7.41
N PRO A 204 25.87 23.14 -7.23
CA PRO A 204 27.32 23.12 -7.13
C PRO A 204 27.79 22.18 -6.01
N GLU A 205 28.87 21.44 -6.25
CA GLU A 205 29.56 20.75 -5.16
C GLU A 205 30.05 21.78 -4.15
N ALA A 206 29.48 21.78 -2.95
CA ALA A 206 29.87 22.67 -1.85
C ALA A 206 31.34 22.47 -1.39
N GLY A 207 32.07 21.51 -1.97
CA GLY A 207 33.48 21.23 -1.66
C GLY A 207 34.47 21.45 -2.81
N GLY A 208 34.03 21.84 -4.01
CA GLY A 208 34.93 22.03 -5.16
C GLY A 208 35.64 23.40 -5.21
N ALA A 209 35.12 24.40 -4.50
CA ALA A 209 35.63 25.78 -4.57
C ALA A 209 36.91 26.04 -3.74
N GLU A 210 37.36 25.09 -2.92
CA GLU A 210 38.58 25.24 -2.11
C GLU A 210 39.83 24.59 -2.75
N ALA A 211 39.70 23.82 -3.84
CA ALA A 211 40.83 23.09 -4.43
C ALA A 211 41.54 23.80 -5.60
N GLU A 212 40.96 24.86 -6.18
CA GLU A 212 41.59 25.61 -7.29
C GLU A 212 42.40 26.85 -6.85
N GLY A 213 42.44 27.16 -5.55
CA GLY A 213 43.04 28.39 -5.03
C GLY A 213 44.51 28.33 -4.56
N SER A 214 45.15 27.15 -4.53
CA SER A 214 46.49 26.99 -3.92
C SER A 214 47.56 26.41 -4.84
N GLY A 215 47.37 26.49 -6.17
CA GLY A 215 48.32 25.95 -7.16
C GLY A 215 49.18 26.99 -7.89
N GLY A 216 49.08 28.27 -7.52
CA GLY A 216 49.83 29.33 -8.17
C GLY A 216 50.26 30.37 -7.16
N LEU A 217 51.42 30.17 -6.57
CA LEU A 217 52.47 31.15 -6.29
C LEU A 217 53.57 30.42 -5.51
N GLU A 218 54.81 30.64 -5.97
CA GLU A 218 56.12 30.17 -5.46
C GLU A 218 56.64 28.81 -5.99
#